data_AF-A0A5J4VAU1-F1
#
_entry.id   AF-A0A5J4VAU1-F1
#
_cell.length_a   1.000
_cell.length_b   1.000
_cell.length_c   1.000
_cell.angle_alpha   90.00
_cell.angle_beta   90.00
_cell.angle_gamma   90.00
#
_symmetry.space_group_name_H-M   'P 1'
#
loop_
_entity.id
_entity.type
_entity.pdbx_description
1 polymer ?
#
loop_
_entity_poly.entity_id
_entity_poly.type
_entity_poly.pdbx_seq_one_letter_code
_entity_poly.pdbx_strand_id
1 'polypeptide(L)' 'MTERGPIHTTKKYTPYSKKFFDIEGLTVQKIIRTSIERFPNNDHLGFRKFIPGSNKRGEYVWLKYHDTGEIVTFFGSG' A
#
# COMPACT_ATOMS: atom_id res chain seq x y z
N MET A 1 31.51 4.37 10.85
CA MET A 1 30.32 4.10 10.01
C MET A 1 29.59 2.94 10.67
N THR A 2 28.35 3.13 11.12
CA THR A 2 27.58 2.06 11.77
C THR A 2 27.06 1.12 10.69
N GLU A 3 27.52 -0.14 10.68
CA GLU A 3 27.02 -1.15 9.76
C GLU A 3 25.51 -1.30 9.95
N ARG A 4 24.75 -1.05 8.89
CA ARG A 4 23.31 -1.34 8.89
C ARG A 4 23.18 -2.85 8.96
N GLY A 5 22.53 -3.36 10.01
CA GLY A 5 22.32 -4.78 10.22
C GLY A 5 21.67 -5.49 9.02
N PRO A 6 21.70 -6.83 8.97
CA PRO A 6 21.24 -7.60 7.83
C PRO A 6 19.80 -7.21 7.45
N ILE A 7 19.60 -6.75 6.21
CA ILE A 7 18.27 -6.49 5.68
C ILE A 7 17.53 -7.83 5.63
N HIS A 8 16.57 -8.03 6.53
CA HIS A 8 15.71 -9.21 6.54
C HIS A 8 14.78 -9.20 5.31
N THR A 9 15.29 -9.61 4.15
CA THR A 9 14.48 -9.84 2.94
C THR A 9 13.80 -11.20 3.05
N THR A 10 12.90 -11.37 4.02
CA THR A 10 12.08 -12.58 4.09
C THR A 10 11.10 -12.55 2.91
N LYS A 11 11.41 -13.27 1.83
CA LYS A 11 10.49 -13.55 0.72
C LYS A 11 9.40 -14.53 1.19
N LYS A 12 8.60 -14.13 2.17
CA LYS A 12 7.47 -14.91 2.68
C LYS A 12 6.25 -14.59 1.81
N TYR A 13 6.00 -15.44 0.82
CA TYR A 13 4.77 -15.39 0.03
C TYR A 13 3.66 -16.14 0.76
N THR A 14 2.46 -15.57 0.77
CA THR A 14 1.26 -16.23 1.31
C THR A 14 0.51 -16.96 0.20
N PRO A 15 -0.32 -17.98 0.51
CA PRO A 15 -1.20 -18.59 -0.49
C PRO A 15 -2.07 -17.55 -1.23
N TYR A 16 -2.49 -16.51 -0.50
CA TYR A 16 -3.19 -15.36 -1.05
C TYR A 16 -2.34 -14.63 -2.11
N SER A 17 -1.09 -14.30 -1.80
CA SER A 17 -0.23 -13.59 -2.76
C SER A 17 0.05 -14.44 -4.00
N LYS A 18 0.21 -15.76 -3.86
CA LYS A 18 0.41 -16.66 -5.01
C LYS A 18 -0.82 -16.79 -5.92
N LYS A 19 -2.03 -16.65 -5.37
CA LYS A 19 -3.28 -16.74 -6.14
C LYS A 19 -3.48 -15.54 -7.08
N PHE A 20 -3.02 -14.36 -6.67
CA PHE A 20 -3.38 -13.11 -7.36
C PHE A 20 -2.21 -12.41 -8.04
N PHE A 21 -0.96 -12.76 -7.73
CA PHE A 21 0.21 -12.08 -8.25
C PHE A 21 1.17 -13.07 -8.92
N ASP A 22 1.64 -12.71 -10.11
CA ASP A 22 2.73 -13.42 -10.79
C ASP A 22 4.05 -13.07 -10.12
N ILE A 23 4.68 -14.06 -9.49
CA ILE A 23 5.85 -13.86 -8.64
C ILE A 23 7.08 -13.52 -9.49
N GLU A 24 7.13 -13.95 -10.74
CA GLU A 24 8.22 -13.63 -11.66
C GLU A 24 8.01 -12.25 -12.27
N GLY A 25 9.02 -11.37 -12.13
CA GLY A 25 8.92 -10.00 -12.61
C GLY A 25 7.94 -9.12 -11.83
N LEU A 26 7.58 -9.52 -10.60
CA LEU A 26 6.77 -8.72 -9.69
C LEU A 26 7.54 -7.48 -9.24
N THR A 27 7.01 -6.31 -9.56
CA THR A 27 7.49 -5.02 -9.03
C THR A 27 6.45 -4.46 -8.07
N VAL A 28 6.85 -3.57 -7.15
CA VAL A 28 5.92 -2.89 -6.23
C VAL A 28 4.80 -2.19 -7.02
N GLN A 29 5.13 -1.60 -8.16
CA GLN A 29 4.18 -0.96 -9.07
C GLN A 29 3.15 -1.94 -9.63
N LYS A 30 3.59 -3.13 -10.07
CA LYS A 30 2.66 -4.16 -10.56
C LYS A 30 1.73 -4.66 -9.46
N ILE A 31 2.22 -4.82 -8.23
CA ILE A 31 1.40 -5.22 -7.08
C ILE A 31 0.30 -4.17 -6.83
N ILE A 32 0.69 -2.90 -6.78
CA ILE A 32 -0.23 -1.79 -6.53
C ILE A 32 -1.27 -1.72 -7.65
N ARG A 33 -0.85 -1.72 -8.92
CA ARG A 33 -1.74 -1.67 -10.09
C ARG A 33 -2.74 -2.84 -10.09
N THR A 34 -2.25 -4.06 -9.91
CA THR A 34 -3.11 -5.25 -9.84
C THR A 34 -4.12 -5.16 -8.70
N SER A 35 -3.74 -4.60 -7.56
CA SER A 35 -4.64 -4.45 -6.41
C SER A 35 -5.73 -3.39 -6.67
N ILE A 36 -5.36 -2.29 -7.33
CA ILE A 36 -6.30 -1.24 -7.77
C ILE A 36 -7.32 -1.79 -8.77
N GLU A 37 -6.87 -2.54 -9.77
CA GLU A 37 -7.73 -3.09 -10.81
C GLU A 37 -8.68 -4.19 -10.30
N ARG A 38 -8.19 -5.09 -9.43
CA ARG A 38 -8.96 -6.26 -8.99
C ARG A 38 -9.82 -6.00 -7.77
N PHE A 39 -9.44 -5.06 -6.91
CA PHE A 39 -10.09 -4.81 -5.64
C PHE A 39 -10.39 -3.33 -5.40
N PRO A 40 -10.93 -2.59 -6.40
CA PRO A 40 -11.01 -1.13 -6.35
C PRO A 40 -11.77 -0.63 -5.11
N ASN A 41 -12.79 -1.38 -4.68
CA ASN A 41 -13.68 -1.00 -3.59
C ASN A 41 -13.25 -1.49 -2.19
N ASN A 42 -12.15 -2.23 -2.09
CA ASN A 42 -11.66 -2.71 -0.80
C ASN A 42 -10.88 -1.61 -0.08
N ASP A 43 -10.97 -1.59 1.24
CA ASP A 43 -10.15 -0.71 2.08
C ASP A 43 -8.66 -1.05 1.90
N HIS A 44 -7.85 -0.02 1.67
CA HIS A 44 -6.42 -0.15 1.39
C HIS A 44 -5.56 0.64 2.37
N LEU A 45 -5.81 1.96 2.47
CA LEU A 45 -4.97 2.86 3.25
C LEU A 45 -5.77 3.52 4.36
N GLY A 46 -5.38 3.22 5.58
CA GLY A 46 -6.00 3.74 6.77
C GLY A 46 -5.22 4.90 7.38
N PHE A 47 -5.89 6.00 7.69
CA PHE A 47 -5.28 7.11 8.43
C PHE A 47 -6.24 7.71 9.44
N ARG A 48 -5.70 8.37 10.46
CA ARG A 48 -6.52 9.13 11.41
C ARG A 48 -6.58 10.58 10.99
N LYS A 49 -7.77 11.18 11.02
CA LYS A 49 -7.93 12.61 10.73
C LYS A 49 -7.06 13.45 11.66
N PHE A 50 -6.35 14.41 11.09
CA PHE A 50 -5.63 15.43 11.85
C PHE A 50 -6.63 16.37 12.52
N ILE A 51 -6.40 16.70 13.79
CA ILE A 51 -7.21 17.65 14.55
C ILE A 51 -6.35 18.89 14.84
N PRO A 52 -6.60 20.03 14.17
CA PRO A 52 -5.85 21.26 14.40
C PRO A 52 -5.87 21.68 15.87
N GLY A 53 -4.71 22.09 16.40
CA GLY A 53 -4.58 22.57 17.78
C GLY A 53 -4.75 21.49 18.86
N SER A 54 -4.75 20.21 18.50
CA SER A 54 -4.89 19.11 19.44
C SER A 54 -3.75 18.10 19.35
N ASN A 55 -3.39 17.50 20.48
CA ASN A 55 -2.53 16.33 20.54
C ASN A 55 -3.32 15.00 20.45
N LYS A 56 -4.65 15.08 20.30
CA LYS A 56 -5.52 13.91 20.17
C LYS A 56 -5.52 13.39 18.73
N ARG A 57 -5.81 12.10 18.59
CA ARG A 57 -5.94 11.45 17.28
C ARG A 57 -7.42 11.46 16.87
N GLY A 58 -7.73 11.89 15.65
CA GLY A 58 -9.09 11.84 15.11
C GLY A 58 -9.55 10.43 14.76
N GLU A 59 -10.76 10.37 14.19
CA GLU A 59 -11.38 9.14 13.71
C GLU A 59 -10.56 8.49 12.61
N TYR A 60 -10.63 7.17 12.56
CA TYR A 60 -9.98 6.38 11.53
C TYR A 60 -10.81 6.45 10.24
N VAL A 61 -10.13 6.73 9.13
CA VAL A 61 -10.70 6.78 7.78
C VAL A 61 -9.94 5.79 6.92
N TRP A 62 -10.68 5.05 6.12
CA TRP A 62 -10.13 4.14 5.13
C TRP A 62 -10.31 4.74 3.74
N LEU A 63 -9.22 4.79 2.99
CA LEU A 63 -9.25 4.98 1.55
C LEU A 63 -9.37 3.63 0.89
N LYS A 64 -10.17 3.59 -0.16
CA LYS A 64 -10.27 2.42 -1.02
C LYS A 64 -9.06 2.36 -1.96
N TYR A 65 -8.85 1.20 -2.57
CA TYR A 65 -7.79 1.07 -3.57
C TYR A 65 -7.95 2.06 -4.73
N HIS A 66 -9.17 2.31 -5.21
CA HIS A 66 -9.37 3.27 -6.31
C HIS A 66 -8.97 4.70 -5.92
N ASP A 67 -9.31 5.16 -4.70
CA ASP A 67 -8.92 6.48 -4.19
C ASP A 67 -7.39 6.64 -4.18
N THR A 68 -6.69 5.57 -3.77
CA THR A 68 -5.23 5.57 -3.75
C THR A 68 -4.65 5.59 -5.16
N GLY A 69 -5.27 4.85 -6.09
CA GLY A 69 -4.87 4.84 -7.50
C GLY A 69 -4.96 6.22 -8.15
N GLU A 70 -6.07 6.94 -7.93
CA GLU A 70 -6.26 8.30 -8.43
C GLU A 70 -5.18 9.27 -7.92
N ILE A 71 -4.86 9.20 -6.62
CA ILE A 71 -3.80 10.01 -6.01
C ILE A 71 -2.43 9.70 -6.64
N VAL A 72 -2.09 8.43 -6.80
CA VAL A 72 -0.78 8.00 -7.35
C VAL A 72 -0.62 8.44 -8.81
N THR A 73 -1.69 8.34 -9.61
CA THR A 73 -1.72 8.83 -11.00
C THR A 73 -1.60 10.35 -11.05
N PHE A 74 -2.29 11.08 -10.16
CA PHE A 74 -2.21 12.54 -10.09
C PHE A 74 -0.78 13.04 -9.87
N PHE A 75 0.02 12.34 -9.05
CA PHE A 75 1.43 12.69 -8.80
C PHE A 75 2.42 12.16 -9.86
N GLY A 76 1.96 11.55 -10.95
CA GLY A 76 2.81 11.12 -12.07
C GLY A 76 3.61 9.84 -11.82
N SER A 77 3.22 9.01 -10.85
CA SER A 77 3.92 7.75 -10.51
C SER A 77 3.53 6.56 -11.42
N GLY A 78 3.01 6.85 -12.62
CA GLY A 78 2.38 5.87 -13.53
C GLY A 78 3.35 4.98 -14.27
#